data_AF-A0AA40A7M0-F1
#
_entry.id   AF-A0AA40A7M0-F1
#
_cell.length_a   1.000
_cell.length_b   1.000
_cell.length_c   1.000
_cell.angle_alpha   90.00
_cell.angle_beta   90.00
_cell.angle_gamma   90.00
#
_symmetry.space_group_name_H-M   'P 1'
#
loop_
_entity.id
_entity.type
_entity.pdbx_description
1 polymer ?
#
loop_
_entity_poly.entity_id
_entity_poly.type
_entity_poly.pdbx_seq_one_letter_code
_entity_poly.pdbx_strand_id
1 'polypeptide(L)'
;MVIYAPRDPSVSPGSRLGYFSRNIETLLSSPLPQSLLTVFTSPDSRVLRFQLTTENPAREQYSFELATDTHRLVIAYADPSGPNRIGDNVMYIQQTPPKDADLSKQIPLWERPGIKFMCRFDSISDVAEFQAALLGESLNLAISHVHSVCYALQPNETVRRDRCGIQIWHEARSSPAMRSNAPSRIVNGTRLAGRPMEGTRPRLTRVVVFLPREEEHLFFFVTHDIELVENGDDYRLSALIQPRRKSCSLLRGRGGSSFLKLWHVRRTACAAGGFLLSAPAPDLESDESYQRCNSLEIGFESKQEYKDFIDIWRQAVCFRYETKKVLRGVERQMSRERYMGKDAVRLRF
;
A
#
# COMPACT_ATOMS: atom_id res chain seq x y z
N MET A 1 -20.16 2.30 -8.12
CA MET A 1 -21.57 2.26 -7.66
C MET A 1 -21.56 2.48 -6.16
N VAL A 2 -22.02 3.64 -5.67
CA VAL A 2 -22.11 3.91 -4.23
C VAL A 2 -23.45 3.36 -3.76
N ILE A 3 -23.43 2.18 -3.15
CA ILE A 3 -24.64 1.58 -2.58
C ILE A 3 -24.79 2.19 -1.17
N TYR A 4 -25.80 3.03 -0.99
CA TYR A 4 -26.29 3.39 0.33
C TYR A 4 -27.00 2.17 0.92
N ALA A 5 -26.43 1.57 1.97
CA ALA A 5 -27.17 0.65 2.82
C ALA A 5 -28.17 1.46 3.68
N PRO A 6 -29.32 0.86 4.07
CA PRO A 6 -30.24 1.47 5.01
C PRO A 6 -29.49 1.82 6.30
N ARG A 7 -29.92 2.89 7.01
CA ARG A 7 -29.36 3.26 8.31
C ARG A 7 -29.49 2.08 9.29
N ASP A 8 -28.44 1.29 9.41
CA ASP A 8 -28.28 0.31 10.46
C ASP A 8 -27.98 1.08 11.76
N PRO A 9 -28.82 0.95 12.81
CA PRO A 9 -28.65 1.67 14.08
C PRO A 9 -27.35 1.32 14.83
N SER A 10 -26.58 0.35 14.36
CA SER A 10 -25.27 -0.04 14.91
C SER A 10 -24.08 0.76 14.38
N VAL A 11 -24.26 1.61 13.36
CA VAL A 11 -23.18 2.42 12.77
C VAL A 11 -22.93 3.66 13.64
N SER A 12 -21.80 3.65 14.36
CA SER A 12 -21.37 4.81 15.14
C SER A 12 -21.17 6.04 14.24
N PRO A 13 -21.52 7.26 14.69
CA PRO A 13 -21.29 8.48 13.92
C PRO A 13 -19.81 8.60 13.51
N GLY A 14 -19.53 8.72 12.21
CA GLY A 14 -18.18 8.82 11.65
C GLY A 14 -17.60 7.52 11.10
N SER A 15 -18.24 6.37 11.32
CA SER A 15 -17.85 5.10 10.71
C SER A 15 -18.22 5.05 9.22
N ARG A 16 -17.28 4.67 8.37
CA ARG A 16 -17.51 4.38 6.95
C ARG A 16 -17.72 2.88 6.77
N LEU A 17 -18.70 2.52 5.96
CA LEU A 17 -18.86 1.16 5.47
C LEU A 17 -17.70 0.84 4.52
N GLY A 18 -16.77 0.03 4.98
CA GLY A 18 -15.66 -0.50 4.22
C GLY A 18 -15.96 -1.94 3.82
N TYR A 19 -16.24 -2.13 2.53
CA TYR A 19 -16.35 -3.43 1.88
C TYR A 19 -17.51 -4.36 2.31
N PHE A 20 -18.03 -5.07 1.32
CA PHE A 20 -19.11 -6.03 1.42
C PHE A 20 -18.71 -7.24 0.57
N SER A 21 -18.74 -8.44 1.15
CA SER A 21 -18.58 -9.68 0.38
C SER A 21 -19.45 -10.80 0.91
N ARG A 22 -19.87 -11.67 -0.01
CA ARG A 22 -20.63 -12.89 0.23
C ARG A 22 -19.69 -14.08 0.01
N ASN A 23 -19.89 -15.16 0.76
CA ASN A 23 -19.10 -16.40 0.69
C ASN A 23 -17.69 -16.32 1.30
N ILE A 24 -17.53 -15.59 2.40
CA ILE A 24 -16.26 -15.63 3.13
C ILE A 24 -16.20 -16.91 3.98
N GLU A 25 -15.27 -17.80 3.65
CA GLU A 25 -14.88 -18.89 4.54
C GLU A 25 -13.95 -18.36 5.63
N THR A 26 -14.47 -18.24 6.86
CA THR A 26 -13.63 -18.01 8.03
C THR A 26 -12.99 -19.33 8.45
N LEU A 27 -11.67 -19.43 8.36
CA LEU A 27 -10.95 -20.69 8.63
C LEU A 27 -10.64 -20.94 10.12
N LEU A 28 -10.91 -19.98 11.01
CA LEU A 28 -10.58 -20.04 12.45
C LEU A 28 -11.78 -20.34 13.36
N SER A 29 -12.99 -20.29 12.81
CA SER A 29 -14.25 -20.69 13.44
C SER A 29 -14.96 -21.61 12.46
N SER A 30 -15.65 -22.65 12.95
CA SER A 30 -16.44 -23.59 12.13
C SER A 30 -17.01 -22.94 10.86
N PRO A 31 -16.91 -23.56 9.66
CA PRO A 31 -17.27 -22.93 8.40
C PRO A 31 -18.66 -22.29 8.51
N LEU A 32 -18.70 -20.97 8.47
CA LEU A 32 -19.95 -20.24 8.55
C LEU A 32 -20.62 -20.33 7.19
N PRO A 33 -21.83 -20.91 7.08
CA PRO A 33 -22.55 -20.95 5.82
C PRO A 33 -22.83 -19.52 5.38
N GLN A 34 -22.46 -19.19 4.13
CA GLN A 34 -22.70 -17.92 3.44
C GLN A 34 -22.74 -16.72 4.39
N SER A 35 -21.54 -16.27 4.76
CA SER A 35 -21.36 -15.15 5.67
C SER A 35 -21.18 -13.84 4.89
N LEU A 36 -21.75 -12.78 5.43
CA LEU A 36 -21.56 -11.40 5.03
C LEU A 36 -20.61 -10.73 6.01
N LEU A 37 -19.42 -10.35 5.53
CA LEU A 37 -18.49 -9.51 6.27
C LEU A 37 -18.71 -8.04 5.94
N THR A 38 -18.85 -7.25 7.00
CA THR A 38 -18.84 -5.79 6.95
C THR A 38 -17.68 -5.27 7.77
N VAL A 39 -16.86 -4.38 7.21
CA VAL A 39 -15.80 -3.71 7.95
C VAL A 39 -16.15 -2.25 8.14
N PHE A 40 -16.02 -1.75 9.35
CA PHE A 40 -16.19 -0.34 9.65
C PHE A 40 -14.84 0.28 9.94
N THR A 41 -14.54 1.33 9.19
CA THR A 41 -13.36 2.15 9.43
C THR A 41 -13.80 3.48 10.02
N SER A 42 -13.13 3.93 11.06
CA SER A 42 -13.32 5.28 11.59
C SER A 42 -11.98 6.00 11.51
N PRO A 43 -11.90 7.15 10.82
CA PRO A 43 -10.64 7.88 10.65
C PRO A 43 -10.09 8.44 11.97
N ASP A 44 -10.95 8.58 12.99
CA ASP A 44 -10.59 9.15 14.29
C ASP A 44 -10.22 8.09 15.31
N SER A 45 -10.77 6.88 15.19
CA SER A 45 -10.37 5.74 16.02
C SER A 45 -9.32 4.91 15.30
N ARG A 46 -8.20 4.60 15.96
CA ARG A 46 -7.22 3.63 15.45
C ARG A 46 -7.72 2.19 15.53
N VAL A 47 -9.00 1.96 15.29
CA VAL A 47 -9.71 0.69 15.48
C VAL A 47 -10.50 0.38 14.22
N LEU A 48 -10.44 -0.87 13.79
CA LEU A 48 -11.28 -1.45 12.77
C LEU A 48 -12.31 -2.35 13.45
N ARG A 49 -13.58 -2.19 13.08
CA ARG A 49 -14.64 -3.06 13.58
C ARG A 49 -15.09 -3.99 12.46
N PHE A 50 -15.16 -5.27 12.75
CA PHE A 50 -15.61 -6.30 11.83
C PHE A 50 -16.95 -6.82 12.33
N GLN A 51 -17.91 -6.95 11.44
CA GLN A 51 -19.21 -7.53 11.70
C GLN A 51 -19.45 -8.63 10.68
N LEU A 52 -19.64 -9.85 11.17
CA LEU A 52 -19.96 -11.02 10.39
C LEU A 52 -21.41 -11.40 10.67
N THR A 53 -22.21 -11.45 9.60
CA THR A 53 -23.62 -11.80 9.64
C THR A 53 -23.83 -13.02 8.77
N THR A 54 -24.58 -14.02 9.23
CA THR A 54 -24.94 -15.16 8.38
C THR A 54 -26.24 -14.87 7.64
N GLU A 55 -26.50 -15.55 6.51
CA GLU A 55 -27.74 -15.38 5.75
C GLU A 55 -29.02 -15.63 6.57
N ASN A 56 -28.92 -16.35 7.69
CA ASN A 56 -30.00 -16.46 8.65
C ASN A 56 -29.80 -15.42 9.77
N PRO A 57 -30.50 -14.27 9.76
CA PRO A 57 -30.33 -13.22 10.77
C PRO A 57 -30.76 -13.66 12.19
N ALA A 58 -31.44 -14.80 12.33
CA ALA A 58 -31.70 -15.42 13.63
C ALA A 58 -30.50 -16.26 14.16
N ARG A 59 -29.46 -16.45 13.34
CA ARG A 59 -28.19 -17.08 13.71
C ARG A 59 -27.09 -16.03 13.87
N GLU A 60 -26.48 -16.07 15.04
CA GLU A 60 -25.15 -15.58 15.42
C GLU A 60 -24.56 -14.45 14.55
N GLN A 61 -24.66 -13.23 15.07
CA GLN A 61 -23.85 -12.11 14.60
C GLN A 61 -22.56 -12.07 15.42
N TYR A 62 -21.41 -12.05 14.74
CA TYR A 62 -20.12 -11.88 15.40
C TYR A 62 -19.60 -10.48 15.13
N SER A 63 -19.23 -9.76 16.18
CA SER A 63 -18.56 -8.47 16.07
C SER A 63 -17.26 -8.49 16.85
N PHE A 64 -16.17 -8.04 16.24
CA PHE A 64 -14.90 -7.87 16.94
C PHE A 64 -14.18 -6.61 16.46
N GLU A 65 -13.30 -6.10 17.31
CA GLU A 65 -12.54 -4.88 17.06
C GLU A 65 -11.04 -5.18 17.04
N LEU A 66 -10.33 -4.60 16.09
CA LEU A 66 -8.88 -4.73 15.95
C LEU A 66 -8.22 -3.35 15.98
N ALA A 67 -7.22 -3.19 16.85
CA ALA A 67 -6.42 -1.97 16.89
C ALA A 67 -5.44 -1.93 15.70
N THR A 68 -5.56 -0.91 14.85
CA THR A 68 -4.79 -0.77 13.60
C THR A 68 -3.28 -0.67 13.79
N ASP A 69 -2.82 -0.20 14.94
CA ASP A 69 -1.41 0.02 15.28
C ASP A 69 -0.68 -1.22 15.76
N THR A 70 -1.44 -2.24 16.15
CA THR A 70 -0.91 -3.52 16.60
C THR A 70 -1.22 -4.64 15.61
N HIS A 71 -2.04 -4.41 14.60
CA HIS A 71 -2.45 -5.45 13.64
C HIS A 71 -1.94 -5.17 12.23
N ARG A 72 -1.63 -6.26 11.52
CA ARG A 72 -1.11 -6.23 10.16
C ARG A 72 -1.94 -7.16 9.27
N LEU A 73 -2.23 -6.66 8.07
CA LEU A 73 -2.84 -7.42 6.99
C LEU A 73 -1.77 -8.26 6.31
N VAL A 74 -1.97 -9.56 6.24
CA VAL A 74 -1.10 -10.46 5.50
C VAL A 74 -1.89 -11.07 4.35
N ILE A 75 -1.26 -11.07 3.18
CA ILE A 75 -1.82 -11.63 1.96
C ILE A 75 -1.05 -12.91 1.67
N ALA A 76 -1.75 -14.04 1.74
CA ALA A 76 -1.18 -15.33 1.38
C ALA A 76 -1.51 -15.59 -0.09
N TYR A 77 -0.53 -15.34 -0.96
CA TYR A 77 -0.54 -15.93 -2.30
C TYR A 77 -0.07 -17.37 -2.17
N ALA A 78 -0.73 -18.31 -2.84
CA ALA A 78 -0.31 -19.70 -2.75
C ALA A 78 1.09 -19.85 -3.35
N ASP A 79 2.00 -20.47 -2.59
CA ASP A 79 3.08 -21.23 -3.21
C ASP A 79 2.66 -22.71 -3.21
N PRO A 80 2.37 -23.31 -4.38
CA PRO A 80 2.03 -24.74 -4.45
C PRO A 80 3.16 -25.65 -3.95
N SER A 81 4.40 -25.12 -3.87
CA SER A 81 5.59 -25.84 -3.38
C SER A 81 5.97 -25.54 -1.93
N GLY A 82 5.30 -24.61 -1.24
CA GLY A 82 5.65 -24.19 0.11
C GLY A 82 5.05 -25.11 1.20
N PRO A 83 5.65 -25.13 2.41
CA PRO A 83 5.09 -25.86 3.57
C PRO A 83 3.78 -25.25 4.09
N ASN A 84 3.54 -23.96 3.81
CA ASN A 84 2.32 -23.24 4.16
C ASN A 84 1.40 -23.16 2.94
N ARG A 85 0.85 -24.29 2.51
CA ARG A 85 -0.15 -24.37 1.42
C ARG A 85 -1.48 -23.78 1.87
N ILE A 86 -1.51 -22.46 1.94
CA ILE A 86 -2.72 -21.71 2.10
C ILE A 86 -3.22 -21.53 0.66
N GLY A 87 -4.45 -22.00 0.38
CA GLY A 87 -5.01 -21.94 -0.96
C GLY A 87 -4.98 -20.52 -1.56
N ASP A 88 -5.25 -20.42 -2.86
CA ASP A 88 -5.29 -19.12 -3.53
C ASP A 88 -6.29 -18.17 -2.88
N ASN A 89 -5.98 -16.87 -2.97
CA ASN A 89 -6.85 -15.77 -2.55
C ASN A 89 -7.20 -15.81 -1.05
N VAL A 90 -6.24 -16.17 -0.20
CA VAL A 90 -6.41 -16.14 1.26
C VAL A 90 -5.72 -14.92 1.85
N MET A 91 -6.37 -14.35 2.85
CA MET A 91 -5.85 -13.22 3.61
C MET A 91 -6.14 -13.43 5.09
N TYR A 92 -5.25 -12.92 5.93
CA TYR A 92 -5.47 -12.95 7.36
C TYR A 92 -4.94 -11.70 8.04
N ILE A 93 -5.55 -11.36 9.18
CA ILE A 93 -5.09 -10.28 10.04
C ILE A 93 -4.38 -10.90 11.23
N GLN A 94 -3.13 -10.49 11.41
CA GLN A 94 -2.28 -10.97 12.48
C GLN A 94 -1.90 -9.81 13.41
N GLN A 95 -1.99 -10.06 14.71
CA GLN A 95 -1.44 -9.18 15.72
C GLN A 95 0.10 -9.22 15.63
N THR A 96 0.71 -8.04 15.56
CA THR A 96 2.16 -7.88 15.54
C THR A 96 2.74 -8.46 16.82
N PRO A 97 3.71 -9.40 16.72
CA PRO A 97 4.29 -10.03 17.88
C PRO A 97 5.05 -9.01 18.74
N PRO A 98 5.18 -9.26 20.06
CA PRO A 98 6.07 -8.48 20.91
C PRO A 98 7.50 -8.49 20.35
N LYS A 99 8.25 -7.40 20.59
CA LYS A 99 9.63 -7.26 20.09
C LYS A 99 10.58 -8.36 20.57
N ASP A 100 10.25 -9.02 21.68
CA ASP A 100 11.09 -10.02 22.36
C ASP A 100 10.66 -11.47 22.09
N ALA A 101 9.70 -11.71 21.20
CA ALA A 101 9.28 -13.08 20.87
C ALA A 101 10.42 -13.83 20.17
N ASP A 102 10.78 -15.03 20.67
CA ASP A 102 11.91 -15.84 20.16
C ASP A 102 11.82 -16.04 18.63
N LEU A 103 12.82 -15.49 17.93
CA LEU A 103 12.84 -15.26 16.48
C LEU A 103 13.43 -16.43 15.67
N SER A 104 13.59 -17.61 16.27
CA SER A 104 14.41 -18.67 15.67
C SER A 104 13.65 -19.80 14.97
N LYS A 105 12.34 -19.99 15.23
CA LYS A 105 11.57 -21.14 14.72
C LYS A 105 10.52 -20.72 13.69
N GLN A 106 10.53 -21.39 12.53
CA GLN A 106 9.45 -21.27 11.56
C GLN A 106 8.22 -22.00 12.09
N ILE A 107 7.15 -21.27 12.38
CA ILE A 107 5.88 -21.83 12.84
C ILE A 107 4.92 -21.92 11.64
N PRO A 108 4.30 -23.09 11.38
CA PRO A 108 3.25 -23.24 10.36
C PRO A 108 2.10 -22.26 10.60
N LEU A 109 1.44 -21.77 9.53
CA LEU A 109 0.42 -20.71 9.66
C LEU A 109 -0.64 -21.02 10.73
N TRP A 110 -1.21 -22.22 10.74
CA TRP A 110 -2.30 -22.62 11.65
C TRP A 110 -1.87 -22.71 13.13
N GLU A 111 -0.56 -22.76 13.39
CA GLU A 111 0.03 -22.73 14.74
C GLU A 111 0.54 -21.33 15.12
N ARG A 112 0.43 -20.34 14.23
CA ARG A 112 0.97 -19.01 14.51
C ARG A 112 0.13 -18.28 15.56
N PRO A 113 0.77 -17.77 16.62
CA PRO A 113 0.07 -16.95 17.58
C PRO A 113 -0.39 -15.64 16.93
N GLY A 114 -1.54 -15.15 17.38
CA GLY A 114 -2.01 -13.80 17.07
C GLY A 114 -2.77 -13.64 15.76
N ILE A 115 -3.04 -14.70 15.00
CA ILE A 115 -4.02 -14.60 13.89
C ILE A 115 -5.40 -14.36 14.50
N LYS A 116 -6.02 -13.23 14.18
CA LYS A 116 -7.34 -12.84 14.71
C LYS A 116 -8.47 -13.13 13.73
N PHE A 117 -8.14 -13.08 12.44
CA PHE A 117 -9.12 -13.20 11.38
C PHE A 117 -8.44 -13.80 10.16
N MET A 118 -9.10 -14.74 9.48
CA MET A 118 -8.64 -15.32 8.23
C MET A 118 -9.83 -15.55 7.33
N CYS A 119 -9.70 -15.14 6.07
CA CYS A 119 -10.75 -15.24 5.05
C CYS A 119 -10.16 -15.74 3.74
N ARG A 120 -10.94 -16.56 3.05
CA ARG A 120 -10.72 -16.93 1.66
C ARG A 120 -11.70 -16.18 0.77
N PHE A 121 -11.24 -15.79 -0.41
CA PHE A 121 -12.03 -15.13 -1.44
C PHE A 121 -12.09 -16.00 -2.71
N ASP A 122 -13.16 -15.83 -3.48
CA ASP A 122 -13.37 -16.56 -4.74
C ASP A 122 -12.42 -16.07 -5.84
N SER A 123 -12.09 -14.77 -5.86
CA SER A 123 -11.24 -14.17 -6.88
C SER A 123 -10.18 -13.22 -6.31
N ILE A 124 -9.09 -13.02 -7.07
CA ILE A 124 -8.07 -12.02 -6.74
C ILE A 124 -8.63 -10.59 -6.80
N SER A 125 -9.66 -10.35 -7.61
CA SER A 125 -10.36 -9.07 -7.67
C SER A 125 -11.05 -8.76 -6.35
N ASP A 126 -11.72 -9.73 -5.73
CA ASP A 126 -12.36 -9.55 -4.42
C ASP A 126 -11.34 -9.29 -3.32
N VAL A 127 -10.21 -10.00 -3.36
CA VAL A 127 -9.06 -9.77 -2.47
C VAL A 127 -8.57 -8.33 -2.64
N ALA A 128 -8.38 -7.87 -3.87
CA ALA A 128 -7.89 -6.54 -4.19
C ALA A 128 -8.84 -5.44 -3.69
N GLU A 129 -10.15 -5.60 -3.93
CA GLU A 129 -11.17 -4.66 -3.46
C GLU A 129 -11.24 -4.60 -1.93
N PHE A 130 -11.16 -5.76 -1.26
CA PHE A 130 -11.12 -5.82 0.20
C PHE A 130 -9.90 -5.06 0.74
N GLN A 131 -8.72 -5.32 0.19
CA GLN A 131 -7.49 -4.67 0.64
C GLN A 131 -7.52 -3.16 0.41
N ALA A 132 -7.99 -2.73 -0.76
CA ALA A 132 -8.15 -1.31 -1.10
C ALA A 132 -9.07 -0.59 -0.10
N ALA A 133 -10.21 -1.21 0.22
CA ALA A 133 -11.16 -0.67 1.19
C ALA A 133 -10.58 -0.63 2.61
N LEU A 134 -9.84 -1.67 3.02
CA LEU A 134 -9.28 -1.77 4.37
C LEU A 134 -8.14 -0.77 4.60
N LEU A 135 -7.25 -0.63 3.61
CA LEU A 135 -6.09 0.28 3.69
C LEU A 135 -6.46 1.72 3.32
N GLY A 136 -7.65 1.95 2.77
CA GLY A 136 -8.06 3.28 2.30
C GLY A 136 -7.20 3.75 1.13
N GLU A 137 -6.75 2.83 0.28
CA GLU A 137 -5.90 3.09 -0.88
C GLU A 137 -6.55 2.56 -2.15
N SER A 138 -6.05 2.98 -3.31
CA SER A 138 -6.51 2.47 -4.60
C SER A 138 -5.54 1.41 -5.10
N LEU A 139 -6.06 0.21 -5.37
CA LEU A 139 -5.31 -0.88 -5.99
C LEU A 139 -5.66 -0.92 -7.48
N ASN A 140 -4.71 -0.56 -8.34
CA ASN A 140 -4.94 -0.35 -9.76
C ASN A 140 -4.66 -1.60 -10.62
N LEU A 141 -3.86 -2.52 -10.09
CA LEU A 141 -3.48 -3.76 -10.76
C LEU A 141 -3.15 -4.81 -9.71
N ALA A 142 -3.62 -6.04 -9.90
CA ALA A 142 -3.22 -7.20 -9.12
C ALA A 142 -2.98 -8.38 -10.07
N ILE A 143 -1.78 -8.95 -10.01
CA ILE A 143 -1.37 -10.14 -10.77
C ILE A 143 -0.91 -11.18 -9.75
N SER A 144 -1.61 -12.32 -9.70
CA SER A 144 -1.33 -13.36 -8.71
C SER A 144 0.02 -14.03 -8.92
N HIS A 145 0.39 -14.28 -10.19
CA HIS A 145 1.62 -14.97 -10.54
C HIS A 145 2.31 -14.29 -11.72
N VAL A 146 3.51 -13.80 -11.47
CA VAL A 146 4.44 -13.43 -12.52
C VAL A 146 5.52 -14.50 -12.65
N HIS A 147 6.02 -14.69 -13.87
CA HIS A 147 7.04 -15.68 -14.17
C HIS A 147 8.28 -15.50 -13.27
N SER A 148 8.79 -14.27 -13.20
CA SER A 148 9.95 -13.96 -12.37
C SER A 148 10.02 -12.48 -12.01
N VAL A 149 10.64 -12.17 -10.87
CA VAL A 149 11.07 -10.85 -10.47
C VAL A 149 12.57 -10.89 -10.21
N CYS A 150 13.31 -10.02 -10.87
CA CYS A 150 14.75 -9.85 -10.68
C CYS A 150 15.04 -8.42 -10.24
N TYR A 151 15.74 -8.22 -9.12
CA TYR A 151 16.11 -6.89 -8.66
C TYR A 151 17.58 -6.84 -8.25
N ALA A 152 18.23 -5.72 -8.56
CA ALA A 152 19.65 -5.51 -8.31
C ALA A 152 19.86 -4.51 -7.17
N LEU A 153 20.33 -4.97 -6.01
CA LEU A 153 20.68 -4.15 -4.85
C LEU A 153 22.10 -3.58 -4.96
N GLN A 154 22.31 -2.38 -4.43
CA GLN A 154 23.65 -1.83 -4.26
C GLN A 154 24.36 -2.47 -3.04
N PRO A 155 25.66 -2.80 -3.14
CA PRO A 155 26.55 -2.44 -4.23
C PRO A 155 26.57 -3.38 -5.45
N ASN A 156 26.21 -4.67 -5.37
CA ASN A 156 26.27 -5.61 -6.52
C ASN A 156 25.49 -6.93 -6.31
N GLU A 157 24.42 -6.94 -5.53
CA GLU A 157 23.65 -8.17 -5.31
C GLU A 157 22.46 -8.23 -6.27
N THR A 158 22.39 -9.26 -7.12
CA THR A 158 21.22 -9.48 -7.99
C THR A 158 20.41 -10.63 -7.42
N VAL A 159 19.14 -10.37 -7.15
CA VAL A 159 18.24 -11.33 -6.53
C VAL A 159 17.13 -11.66 -7.52
N ARG A 160 17.00 -12.95 -7.86
CA ARG A 160 15.88 -13.47 -8.66
C ARG A 160 14.92 -14.27 -7.78
N ARG A 161 13.63 -14.05 -7.98
CA ARG A 161 12.54 -14.77 -7.36
C ARG A 161 11.53 -15.14 -8.43
N ASP A 162 11.07 -16.38 -8.41
CA ASP A 162 10.07 -16.87 -9.36
C ASP A 162 8.72 -17.00 -8.66
N ARG A 163 7.62 -17.02 -9.42
CA ARG A 163 6.24 -17.18 -8.90
C ARG A 163 5.86 -16.15 -7.83
N CYS A 164 6.14 -14.88 -8.10
CA CYS A 164 5.78 -13.78 -7.22
C CYS A 164 4.39 -13.24 -7.58
N GLY A 165 3.67 -12.67 -6.61
CA GLY A 165 2.51 -11.83 -6.88
C GLY A 165 2.95 -10.38 -7.03
N ILE A 166 2.26 -9.60 -7.86
CA ILE A 166 2.53 -8.17 -8.04
C ILE A 166 1.25 -7.35 -7.93
N GLN A 167 1.34 -6.22 -7.24
CA GLN A 167 0.27 -5.24 -7.18
C GLN A 167 0.79 -3.82 -7.40
N ILE A 168 -0.03 -2.95 -8.01
CA ILE A 168 0.25 -1.51 -8.14
C ILE A 168 -0.72 -0.71 -7.29
N TRP A 169 -0.19 -0.06 -6.27
CA TRP A 169 -0.94 0.69 -5.27
C TRP A 169 -0.79 2.20 -5.47
N HIS A 170 -1.87 2.92 -5.24
CA HIS A 170 -1.93 4.37 -5.23
C HIS A 170 -2.55 4.89 -3.93
N GLU A 171 -1.90 5.86 -3.30
CA GLU A 171 -2.43 6.52 -2.11
C GLU A 171 -3.72 7.27 -2.46
N ALA A 172 -4.81 6.98 -1.75
CA ALA A 172 -6.10 7.59 -2.07
C ALA A 172 -6.08 9.11 -1.84
N ARG A 173 -7.08 9.81 -2.40
CA ARG A 173 -7.34 11.19 -1.99
C ARG A 173 -7.75 11.16 -0.52
N SER A 174 -6.96 11.76 0.37
CA SER A 174 -7.44 12.06 1.71
C SER A 174 -8.76 12.82 1.58
N SER A 175 -9.75 12.41 2.38
CA SER A 175 -11.08 12.97 2.32
C SER A 175 -11.05 14.43 2.79
N PRO A 176 -11.69 15.39 2.08
CA PRO A 176 -11.70 16.81 2.44
C PRO A 176 -12.24 17.12 3.84
N ALA A 177 -12.94 16.17 4.46
CA ALA A 177 -13.49 16.28 5.80
C ALA A 177 -12.41 16.27 6.91
N MET A 178 -11.16 15.94 6.59
CA MET A 178 -10.09 15.85 7.57
C MET A 178 -9.12 17.02 7.40
N ARG A 179 -9.23 17.98 8.33
CA ARG A 179 -8.16 18.86 8.85
C ARG A 179 -8.16 20.29 8.33
N SER A 180 -7.70 21.17 9.21
CA SER A 180 -7.80 22.62 9.05
C SER A 180 -7.03 23.13 7.84
N ASN A 181 -7.68 23.99 7.06
CA ASN A 181 -7.08 24.87 6.05
C ASN A 181 -6.18 25.94 6.67
N ALA A 182 -5.58 25.70 7.84
CA ALA A 182 -4.72 26.67 8.50
C ALA A 182 -3.38 26.72 7.77
N PRO A 183 -3.02 27.81 7.07
CA PRO A 183 -1.73 27.91 6.42
C PRO A 183 -0.59 27.81 7.43
N SER A 184 0.49 27.14 7.03
CA SER A 184 1.77 27.26 7.74
C SER A 184 2.18 28.73 7.70
N ARG A 185 2.00 29.45 8.81
CA ARG A 185 2.36 30.87 8.91
C ARG A 185 3.87 30.99 9.11
N ILE A 186 4.52 31.78 8.27
CA ILE A 186 5.90 32.23 8.50
C ILE A 186 5.79 33.55 9.23
N VAL A 187 6.27 33.62 10.47
CA VAL A 187 6.32 34.86 11.25
C VAL A 187 7.78 35.15 11.54
N ASN A 188 8.27 36.34 11.16
CA ASN A 188 9.63 36.82 11.42
C ASN A 188 10.76 35.87 10.99
N GLY A 189 10.69 35.28 9.79
CA GLY A 189 11.74 34.38 9.28
C GLY A 189 11.75 32.99 9.92
N THR A 190 10.91 32.74 10.92
CA THR A 190 10.70 31.42 11.53
C THR A 190 9.44 30.79 10.95
N ARG A 191 9.60 29.65 10.28
CA ARG A 191 8.48 28.84 9.81
C ARG A 191 7.86 28.17 11.03
N LEU A 192 6.72 28.66 11.51
CA LEU A 192 5.92 27.89 12.47
C LEU A 192 5.45 26.64 11.71
N ALA A 193 5.93 25.47 12.15
CA ALA A 193 5.57 24.19 11.57
C ALA A 193 4.09 23.88 11.87
N GLY A 194 3.19 24.50 11.11
CA GLY A 194 1.84 23.97 10.95
C GLY A 194 1.93 22.59 10.29
N ARG A 195 0.96 21.72 10.58
CA ARG A 195 0.85 20.44 9.85
C ARG A 195 0.88 20.73 8.34
N PRO A 196 1.64 19.97 7.54
CA PRO A 196 1.71 20.20 6.11
C PRO A 196 0.30 20.22 5.53
N MET A 197 -0.05 21.31 4.83
CA MET A 197 -1.32 21.38 4.11
C MET A 197 -1.43 20.16 3.20
N GLU A 198 -2.64 19.59 3.12
CA GLU A 198 -2.96 18.62 2.09
C GLU A 198 -2.66 19.23 0.72
N GLY A 199 -1.88 18.52 -0.10
CA GLY A 199 -1.37 19.05 -1.37
C GLY A 199 0.00 19.72 -1.29
N THR A 200 0.83 19.41 -0.28
CA THR A 200 2.27 19.76 -0.28
C THR A 200 3.20 18.56 -0.54
N ARG A 201 2.67 17.33 -0.45
CA ARG A 201 3.43 16.10 -0.72
C ARG A 201 2.82 15.36 -1.92
N PRO A 202 3.63 14.84 -2.86
CA PRO A 202 3.11 14.04 -3.96
C PRO A 202 2.60 12.69 -3.44
N ARG A 203 1.33 12.36 -3.75
CA ARG A 203 0.69 11.08 -3.40
C ARG A 203 1.53 9.90 -3.81
N LEU A 204 1.63 8.89 -2.96
CA LEU A 204 2.46 7.73 -3.19
C LEU A 204 1.87 6.83 -4.28
N THR A 205 2.77 6.25 -5.07
CA THR A 205 2.47 5.17 -6.00
C THR A 205 3.61 4.17 -5.89
N ARG A 206 3.28 2.90 -5.77
CA ARG A 206 4.25 1.84 -5.49
C ARG A 206 3.84 0.53 -6.13
N VAL A 207 4.86 -0.23 -6.54
CA VAL A 207 4.73 -1.63 -6.90
C VAL A 207 5.03 -2.44 -5.66
N VAL A 208 4.12 -3.36 -5.30
CA VAL A 208 4.33 -4.32 -4.24
C VAL A 208 4.59 -5.67 -4.88
N VAL A 209 5.72 -6.29 -4.53
CA VAL A 209 6.05 -7.66 -4.91
C VAL A 209 5.85 -8.54 -3.70
N PHE A 210 5.00 -9.55 -3.85
CA PHE A 210 4.72 -10.58 -2.86
C PHE A 210 5.66 -11.76 -3.09
N LEU A 211 6.40 -12.11 -2.04
CA LEU A 211 7.31 -13.24 -2.03
C LEU A 211 6.65 -14.36 -1.19
N PRO A 212 5.85 -15.24 -1.81
CA PRO A 212 5.03 -16.20 -1.06
C PRO A 212 5.87 -17.25 -0.30
N ARG A 213 7.03 -17.63 -0.85
CA ARG A 213 7.96 -18.59 -0.23
C ARG A 213 8.55 -18.08 1.08
N GLU A 214 8.95 -16.81 1.06
CA GLU A 214 9.57 -16.16 2.21
C GLU A 214 8.53 -15.50 3.12
N GLU A 215 7.28 -15.34 2.65
CA GLU A 215 6.23 -14.55 3.28
C GLU A 215 6.67 -13.12 3.55
N GLU A 216 7.33 -12.53 2.56
CA GLU A 216 7.89 -11.18 2.59
C GLU A 216 7.27 -10.31 1.51
N HIS A 217 7.40 -8.99 1.68
CA HIS A 217 6.92 -8.02 0.70
C HIS A 217 8.00 -7.00 0.37
N LEU A 218 8.11 -6.67 -0.92
CA LEU A 218 8.99 -5.62 -1.42
C LEU A 218 8.15 -4.47 -1.93
N PHE A 219 8.46 -3.25 -1.52
CA PHE A 219 7.80 -2.03 -1.95
C PHE A 219 8.78 -1.21 -2.79
N PHE A 220 8.48 -1.08 -4.08
CA PHE A 220 9.21 -0.23 -5.00
C PHE A 220 8.42 1.04 -5.29
N PHE A 221 8.96 2.19 -4.94
CA PHE A 221 8.24 3.45 -5.10
C PHE A 221 8.43 4.05 -6.49
N VAL A 222 7.31 4.40 -7.12
CA VAL A 222 7.30 5.07 -8.42
C VAL A 222 7.62 6.55 -8.21
N THR A 223 8.79 6.98 -8.71
CA THR A 223 9.31 8.35 -8.67
C THR A 223 9.45 8.92 -10.09
N HIS A 224 9.80 10.19 -10.26
CA HIS A 224 9.86 10.84 -11.59
C HIS A 224 11.12 10.52 -12.40
N ASP A 225 12.14 10.03 -11.71
CA ASP A 225 13.48 9.77 -12.21
C ASP A 225 13.68 8.32 -12.63
N ILE A 226 12.60 7.55 -12.75
CA ILE A 226 12.64 6.17 -13.24
C ILE A 226 12.04 6.07 -14.64
N GLU A 227 12.47 5.06 -15.37
CA GLU A 227 11.99 4.69 -16.69
C GLU A 227 11.59 3.23 -16.71
N LEU A 228 10.70 2.92 -17.65
CA LEU A 228 10.29 1.57 -17.99
C LEU A 228 10.86 1.25 -19.35
N VAL A 229 11.65 0.18 -19.43
CA VAL A 229 12.13 -0.42 -20.66
C VAL A 229 11.25 -1.64 -20.94
N GLU A 230 10.51 -1.55 -22.03
CA GLU A 230 9.58 -2.57 -22.50
C GLU A 230 10.36 -3.60 -23.33
N ASN A 231 10.41 -4.86 -22.86
CA ASN A 231 10.86 -5.99 -23.66
C ASN A 231 9.61 -6.86 -23.93
N GLY A 232 8.98 -6.64 -25.08
CA GLY A 232 7.68 -7.24 -25.43
C GLY A 232 7.74 -8.20 -26.61
N ASP A 233 8.90 -8.82 -26.86
CA ASP A 233 9.07 -9.78 -27.96
C ASP A 233 8.33 -11.08 -27.62
N ASP A 234 7.90 -11.84 -28.64
CA ASP A 234 7.10 -13.07 -28.43
C ASP A 234 7.83 -14.13 -27.57
N TYR A 235 9.14 -14.01 -27.41
CA TYR A 235 9.97 -14.91 -26.58
C TYR A 235 10.35 -14.35 -25.21
N ARG A 236 10.11 -13.06 -24.94
CA ARG A 236 10.46 -12.41 -23.67
C ARG A 236 9.46 -11.31 -23.36
N LEU A 237 8.50 -11.62 -22.50
CA LEU A 237 7.56 -10.67 -21.93
C LEU A 237 8.14 -10.14 -20.61
N SER A 238 8.97 -9.10 -20.67
CA SER A 238 9.53 -8.48 -19.46
C SER A 238 9.50 -6.96 -19.46
N ALA A 239 9.31 -6.39 -18.27
CA ALA A 239 9.32 -4.96 -18.04
C ALA A 239 10.45 -4.63 -17.07
N LEU A 240 11.42 -3.84 -17.53
CA LEU A 240 12.57 -3.42 -16.73
C LEU A 240 12.37 -1.98 -16.25
N ILE A 241 12.27 -1.81 -14.94
CA ILE A 241 12.23 -0.52 -14.27
C ILE A 241 13.64 -0.18 -13.81
N GLN A 242 14.14 1.00 -14.18
CA GLN A 242 15.46 1.47 -13.78
C GLN A 242 15.48 3.01 -13.66
N PRO A 243 16.46 3.60 -12.95
CA PRO A 243 16.68 5.03 -12.96
C PRO A 243 16.99 5.53 -14.38
N ARG A 244 16.39 6.67 -14.75
CA ARG A 244 16.66 7.36 -16.02
C ARG A 244 18.14 7.71 -16.11
N ARG A 245 18.80 7.26 -17.18
CA ARG A 245 20.16 7.70 -17.50
C ARG A 245 20.11 9.19 -17.89
N LYS A 246 20.65 10.07 -17.04
CA LYS A 246 20.80 11.50 -17.38
C LYS A 246 21.81 11.62 -18.52
N SER A 247 21.36 11.86 -19.76
CA SER A 247 22.22 11.93 -20.94
C SER A 247 23.11 13.17 -21.04
N CYS A 248 23.12 14.09 -20.06
CA CYS A 248 24.01 15.24 -20.06
C CYS A 248 24.60 15.50 -18.67
N SER A 249 25.92 15.35 -18.57
CA SER A 249 26.77 15.54 -17.40
C SER A 249 27.01 17.01 -17.01
N LEU A 250 26.53 17.99 -17.78
CA LEU A 250 26.90 19.40 -17.61
C LEU A 250 25.93 20.25 -16.78
N LEU A 251 24.74 19.75 -16.45
CA LEU A 251 23.78 20.42 -15.56
C LEU A 251 23.44 19.50 -14.38
N ARG A 252 24.42 19.28 -13.49
CA ARG A 252 24.20 18.66 -12.17
C ARG A 252 23.38 19.61 -11.28
N GLY A 253 22.10 19.76 -11.59
CA GLY A 253 21.11 20.13 -10.60
C GLY A 253 20.92 18.96 -9.63
N ARG A 254 21.24 19.17 -8.35
CA ARG A 254 20.96 18.26 -7.23
C ARG A 254 19.51 17.74 -7.33
N GLY A 255 19.31 16.42 -7.23
CA GLY A 255 17.98 15.86 -6.94
C GLY A 255 17.36 14.91 -7.96
N GLY A 256 18.15 14.07 -8.64
CA GLY A 256 17.61 12.84 -9.22
C GLY A 256 18.29 11.66 -8.54
N SER A 257 17.51 10.73 -7.98
CA SER A 257 17.98 9.49 -7.40
C SER A 257 18.64 8.65 -8.49
N SER A 258 19.86 8.17 -8.24
CA SER A 258 20.55 7.22 -9.11
C SER A 258 20.10 5.77 -8.86
N PHE A 259 19.04 5.58 -8.08
CA PHE A 259 18.54 4.29 -7.63
C PHE A 259 17.02 4.34 -7.39
N LEU A 260 16.37 3.18 -7.52
CA LEU A 260 15.02 2.89 -7.07
C LEU A 260 15.01 2.79 -5.55
N LYS A 261 14.00 3.39 -4.91
CA LYS A 261 13.76 3.27 -3.47
C LYS A 261 13.02 1.97 -3.20
N LEU A 262 13.68 1.06 -2.47
CA LEU A 262 13.13 -0.23 -2.06
C LEU A 262 12.91 -0.24 -0.56
N TRP A 263 11.70 -0.58 -0.12
CA TRP A 263 11.43 -0.97 1.26
C TRP A 263 11.09 -2.46 1.32
N HIS A 264 11.92 -3.22 2.04
CA HIS A 264 11.72 -4.65 2.27
C HIS A 264 11.03 -4.89 3.62
N VAL A 265 9.81 -5.39 3.58
CA VAL A 265 9.08 -5.88 4.76
C VAL A 265 9.35 -7.37 4.91
N ARG A 266 10.26 -7.70 5.81
CA ARG A 266 10.68 -9.06 6.12
C ARG A 266 9.69 -9.74 7.07
N ARG A 267 9.62 -11.06 6.97
CA ARG A 267 8.96 -11.87 7.99
C ARG A 267 9.78 -11.85 9.28
N THR A 268 9.10 -12.05 10.39
CA THR A 268 9.70 -12.44 11.67
C THR A 268 9.34 -13.90 11.95
N ALA A 269 9.89 -14.49 13.01
CA ALA A 269 9.54 -15.88 13.32
C ALA A 269 8.05 -16.07 13.65
N CYS A 270 7.45 -15.06 14.28
CA CYS A 270 6.09 -15.14 14.76
C CYS A 270 5.07 -14.48 13.81
N ALA A 271 5.50 -13.72 12.80
CA ALA A 271 4.60 -13.06 11.86
C ALA A 271 5.17 -12.91 10.45
N ALA A 272 4.29 -13.06 9.47
CA ALA A 272 4.63 -12.77 8.08
C ALA A 272 4.91 -11.27 7.88
N GLY A 273 5.61 -10.96 6.78
CA GLY A 273 5.58 -9.63 6.19
C GLY A 273 4.13 -9.28 5.88
N GLY A 274 3.72 -8.05 6.19
CA GLY A 274 2.34 -7.62 6.05
C GLY A 274 2.21 -6.10 6.11
N PHE A 275 1.05 -5.60 5.72
CA PHE A 275 0.72 -4.19 5.76
C PHE A 275 0.23 -3.84 7.16
N LEU A 276 0.97 -2.99 7.87
CA LEU A 276 0.48 -2.47 9.15
C LEU A 276 -0.76 -1.61 8.87
N LEU A 277 -1.87 -1.89 9.55
CA LEU A 277 -3.16 -1.27 9.25
C LEU A 277 -3.19 0.23 9.60
N SER A 278 -2.31 0.69 10.49
CA SER A 278 -2.15 2.11 10.83
C SER A 278 -0.92 2.78 10.22
N ALA A 279 -0.11 2.08 9.41
CA ALA A 279 1.18 2.64 9.01
C ALA A 279 0.97 3.94 8.24
N PRO A 280 1.57 5.07 8.67
CA PRO A 280 1.62 6.25 7.84
C PRO A 280 2.39 5.90 6.57
N ALA A 281 1.94 6.47 5.44
CA ALA A 281 2.65 6.37 4.18
C ALA A 281 4.15 6.70 4.40
N PRO A 282 5.07 5.77 4.08
CA PRO A 282 6.50 5.94 4.33
C PRO A 282 7.00 7.27 3.78
N ASP A 283 7.83 8.00 4.53
CA ASP A 283 8.36 9.28 4.06
C ASP A 283 9.37 9.04 2.94
N LEU A 284 9.02 9.44 1.72
CA LEU A 284 9.86 9.27 0.54
C LEU A 284 11.08 10.18 0.57
N GLU A 285 11.06 11.27 1.33
CA GLU A 285 12.16 12.23 1.37
C GLU A 285 13.28 11.81 2.34
N SER A 286 13.00 10.83 3.22
CA SER A 286 14.01 10.22 4.11
C SER A 286 14.79 9.11 3.37
N ASP A 287 15.93 9.45 2.78
CA ASP A 287 16.78 8.48 2.08
C ASP A 287 17.36 7.39 2.98
N GLU A 288 17.44 7.60 4.30
CA GLU A 288 18.01 6.65 5.26
C GLU A 288 17.13 5.40 5.50
N SER A 289 15.85 5.47 5.11
CA SER A 289 14.87 4.41 5.39
C SER A 289 14.78 3.35 4.29
N TYR A 290 15.49 3.53 3.16
CA TYR A 290 15.33 2.69 1.98
C TYR A 290 16.61 1.97 1.57
N GLN A 291 16.44 0.73 1.11
CA GLN A 291 17.47 0.05 0.35
C GLN A 291 17.55 0.65 -1.05
N ARG A 292 18.78 0.77 -1.56
CA ARG A 292 19.05 1.29 -2.90
C ARG A 292 19.05 0.15 -3.90
N CYS A 293 18.14 0.22 -4.86
CA CYS A 293 18.01 -0.78 -5.92
C CYS A 293 18.32 -0.14 -7.28
N ASN A 294 19.19 -0.76 -8.08
CA ASN A 294 19.59 -0.28 -9.40
C ASN A 294 18.55 -0.57 -10.46
N SER A 295 17.84 -1.70 -10.36
CA SER A 295 16.84 -2.11 -11.34
C SER A 295 15.87 -3.14 -10.76
N LEU A 296 14.67 -3.17 -11.33
CA LEU A 296 13.64 -4.17 -11.09
C LEU A 296 13.13 -4.66 -12.44
N GLU A 297 13.39 -5.91 -12.78
CA GLU A 297 12.82 -6.58 -13.96
C GLU A 297 11.70 -7.53 -13.53
N ILE A 298 10.56 -7.42 -14.19
CA ILE A 298 9.40 -8.29 -14.00
C ILE A 298 9.18 -9.07 -15.31
N GLY A 299 9.21 -10.39 -15.25
CA GLY A 299 8.83 -11.28 -16.34
C GLY A 299 7.42 -11.80 -16.15
N PHE A 300 6.60 -11.77 -17.20
CA PHE A 300 5.17 -12.10 -17.17
C PHE A 300 4.90 -13.46 -17.80
N GLU A 301 3.84 -14.14 -17.34
CA GLU A 301 3.42 -15.43 -17.90
C GLU A 301 2.58 -15.25 -19.16
N SER A 302 1.78 -14.19 -19.22
CA SER A 302 0.92 -13.88 -20.38
C SER A 302 1.18 -12.50 -20.99
N LYS A 303 0.91 -12.40 -22.30
CA LYS A 303 0.99 -11.14 -23.05
C LYS A 303 -0.06 -10.12 -22.58
N GLN A 304 -1.18 -10.60 -22.04
CA GLN A 304 -2.23 -9.75 -21.51
C GLN A 304 -1.81 -9.08 -20.20
N GLU A 305 -1.32 -9.84 -19.23
CA GLU A 305 -0.79 -9.30 -17.96
C GLU A 305 0.35 -8.31 -18.18
N TYR A 306 1.25 -8.62 -19.12
CA TYR A 306 2.29 -7.70 -19.54
C TYR A 306 1.70 -6.36 -20.00
N LYS A 307 0.75 -6.38 -20.95
CA LYS A 307 0.11 -5.16 -21.46
C LYS A 307 -0.60 -4.38 -20.36
N ASP A 308 -1.39 -5.07 -19.53
CA ASP A 308 -2.12 -4.46 -18.42
C ASP A 308 -1.15 -3.78 -17.44
N PHE A 309 -0.01 -4.41 -17.16
CA PHE A 309 1.04 -3.81 -16.34
C PHE A 309 1.63 -2.55 -16.98
N ILE A 310 2.00 -2.60 -18.26
CA ILE A 310 2.56 -1.44 -18.97
C ILE A 310 1.58 -0.27 -18.98
N ASP A 311 0.30 -0.53 -19.26
CA ASP A 311 -0.72 0.51 -19.36
C ASP A 311 -1.00 1.16 -18.01
N ILE A 312 -1.17 0.37 -16.94
CA ILE A 312 -1.34 0.90 -15.57
C ILE A 312 -0.09 1.64 -15.10
N TRP A 313 1.11 1.15 -15.43
CA TRP A 313 2.35 1.83 -15.10
C TRP A 313 2.44 3.21 -15.77
N ARG A 314 2.12 3.30 -17.07
CA ARG A 314 2.11 4.57 -17.80
C ARG A 314 1.14 5.56 -17.16
N GLN A 315 -0.06 5.10 -16.79
CA GLN A 315 -1.03 5.92 -16.06
C GLN A 315 -0.49 6.40 -14.70
N ALA A 316 0.17 5.53 -13.94
CA ALA A 316 0.81 5.87 -12.67
C ALA A 316 1.89 6.95 -12.82
N VAL A 317 2.75 6.85 -13.84
CA VAL A 317 3.80 7.85 -14.12
C VAL A 317 3.18 9.18 -14.56
N CYS A 318 2.19 9.16 -15.47
CA CYS A 318 1.47 10.35 -15.90
C CYS A 318 0.81 11.07 -14.71
N PHE A 319 0.11 10.32 -13.86
CA PHE A 319 -0.52 10.85 -12.66
C PHE A 319 0.48 11.56 -11.73
N ARG A 320 1.65 10.94 -11.51
CA ARG A 320 2.74 11.54 -10.73
C ARG A 320 3.28 12.81 -11.37
N TYR A 321 3.42 12.83 -12.69
CA TYR A 321 3.92 14.00 -13.41
C TYR A 321 2.98 15.21 -13.23
N GLU A 322 1.68 14.99 -13.43
CA GLU A 322 0.66 16.02 -13.23
C GLU A 322 0.61 16.50 -11.78
N THR A 323 0.65 15.58 -10.81
CA THR A 323 0.68 15.93 -9.38
C THR A 323 1.87 16.84 -9.06
N LYS A 324 3.07 16.52 -9.55
CA LYS A 324 4.28 17.35 -9.32
C LYS A 324 4.19 18.71 -10.01
N LYS A 325 3.58 18.80 -11.19
CA LYS A 325 3.36 20.06 -11.90
C LYS A 325 2.44 20.98 -11.10
N VAL A 326 1.36 20.43 -10.53
CA VAL A 326 0.45 21.16 -9.63
C VAL A 326 1.19 21.61 -8.37
N LEU A 327 1.92 20.72 -7.71
CA LEU A 327 2.70 21.04 -6.50
C LEU A 327 3.71 22.17 -6.73
N ARG A 328 4.45 22.13 -7.85
CA ARG A 328 5.37 23.22 -8.24
C ARG A 328 4.64 24.54 -8.49
N GLY A 329 3.41 24.48 -9.01
CA GLY A 329 2.54 25.65 -9.15
C GLY A 329 2.20 26.27 -7.80
N VAL A 330 1.76 25.43 -6.85
CA VAL A 330 1.45 25.84 -5.47
C VAL A 330 2.69 26.39 -4.76
N GLU A 331 3.85 25.74 -4.86
CA GLU A 331 5.10 26.21 -4.29
C GLU A 331 5.53 27.58 -4.83
N ARG A 332 5.37 27.80 -6.15
CA ARG A 332 5.66 29.10 -6.79
C ARG A 332 4.68 30.17 -6.31
N GLN A 333 3.40 29.84 -6.17
CA GLN A 333 2.39 30.76 -5.65
C GLN A 333 2.68 31.13 -4.20
N MET A 334 2.92 30.15 -3.33
CA MET A 334 3.32 30.36 -1.93
C MET A 334 4.62 31.18 -1.80
N SER A 335 5.55 31.00 -2.72
CA SER A 335 6.80 31.78 -2.75
C SER A 335 6.58 33.24 -3.17
N ARG A 336 5.57 33.50 -4.02
CA ARG A 336 5.15 34.85 -4.44
C ARG A 336 4.31 35.54 -3.36
N GLU A 337 3.48 34.79 -2.65
CA GLU A 337 2.65 35.23 -1.53
C GLU A 337 3.42 35.35 -0.20
N ARG A 338 4.76 35.29 -0.22
CA ARG A 338 5.58 35.67 0.94
C ARG A 338 5.22 37.10 1.31
N TYR A 339 4.39 37.27 2.34
CA TYR A 339 4.13 38.55 2.97
C TYR A 339 5.47 39.22 3.29
N MET A 340 5.79 40.27 2.54
CA MET A 340 6.84 41.20 2.91
C MET A 340 6.48 41.72 4.29
N GLY A 341 7.42 41.73 5.24
CA GLY A 341 7.17 42.06 6.65
C GLY A 341 6.47 43.40 6.93
N LYS A 342 6.28 44.25 5.90
CA LYS A 342 5.51 45.50 5.97
C LYS A 342 3.99 45.27 6.04
N ASP A 343 3.44 44.19 5.46
CA ASP A 343 2.00 43.95 5.47
C ASP A 343 1.50 43.29 6.77
N ALA A 344 2.39 42.61 7.50
CA ALA A 344 2.09 42.04 8.82
C ALA A 344 1.94 43.10 9.93
N VAL A 345 2.52 44.29 9.74
CA VAL A 345 2.44 45.41 10.71
C VAL A 345 1.14 46.20 10.56
N ARG A 346 0.51 46.20 9.38
CA ARG A 346 -0.78 46.89 9.14
C ARG A 346 -2.00 46.17 9.70
N LEU A 347 -1.87 44.91 10.10
CA LEU A 347 -2.93 44.12 10.77
C LEU A 347 -2.81 44.14 12.31
N ARG A 348 -2.02 45.07 12.87
CA ARG A 348 -1.85 45.24 14.33
C ARG A 348 -2.51 46.49 14.92
N PHE A 349 -3.39 47.16 14.17
CA PHE A 349 -4.27 48.19 14.72
C PHE A 349 -5.70 47.98 14.23
#